data_AF-A0A914ARH6-F1
#
_entry.id   AF-A0A914ARH6-F1
#
_cell.length_a   1.000
_cell.length_b   1.000
_cell.length_c   1.000
_cell.angle_alpha   90.00
_cell.angle_beta   90.00
_cell.angle_gamma   90.00
#
_symmetry.space_group_name_H-M   'P 1'
#
loop_
_entity.id
_entity.type
_entity.pdbx_description
1 polymer ?
#
loop_
_entity_poly.entity_id
_entity_poly.type
_entity_poly.pdbx_seq_one_letter_code
_entity_poly.pdbx_strand_id
1 'polypeptide(L)'
;MTNQAGQKDESFFKQLWANFTNILPFSSDNDVPDEATGLTKEQKDQIKKSWDVVCTIKTKFGVELFAKFFERHPAAQQHFAQLKDMTDLEVLKKSSKMRAHGYRVVSAFCSLVENLDTPDIFIELLTNTGYSHSLRTVPHHFFEDLGPVFLDVMTEQLGDKFTPKAKEAWGLAYTFMCKVILGAMDECEGQGAK
;
A
#
# COMPACT_ATOMS: atom_id res chain seq x y z
N MET A 1 7.45 15.46 -33.34
CA MET A 1 7.94 14.32 -32.52
C MET A 1 7.29 14.44 -31.16
N THR A 2 6.07 13.91 -31.03
CA THR A 2 5.28 14.01 -29.79
C THR A 2 5.48 12.75 -28.96
N ASN A 3 5.86 13.00 -27.71
CA ASN A 3 6.21 12.04 -26.69
C ASN A 3 4.94 11.31 -26.20
N GLN A 4 4.83 10.00 -26.44
CA GLN A 4 3.82 9.16 -25.80
C GLN A 4 4.39 8.70 -24.45
N ALA A 5 4.00 9.38 -23.38
CA ALA A 5 4.27 8.94 -22.02
C ALA A 5 2.93 8.82 -21.27
N GLY A 6 2.60 7.59 -20.88
CA GLY A 6 1.89 7.36 -19.62
C GLY A 6 0.36 7.38 -19.63
N GLN A 7 -0.29 6.63 -20.50
CA GLN A 7 -1.65 6.15 -20.20
C GLN A 7 -1.52 4.78 -19.51
N LYS A 8 -1.24 4.77 -18.19
CA LYS A 8 -1.17 3.52 -17.40
C LYS A 8 -2.46 3.30 -16.63
N ASP A 9 -3.38 2.69 -17.37
CA ASP A 9 -4.30 1.62 -17.00
C ASP A 9 -5.00 1.69 -15.63
N GLU A 10 -5.91 2.65 -15.50
CA GLU A 10 -7.06 2.63 -14.57
C GLU A 10 -7.88 1.32 -14.69
N SER A 11 -7.77 0.61 -15.82
CA SER A 11 -8.45 -0.66 -16.05
C SER A 11 -7.77 -1.83 -15.33
N PHE A 12 -6.49 -1.78 -14.95
CA PHE A 12 -5.84 -2.89 -14.25
C PHE A 12 -6.51 -3.20 -12.90
N PHE A 13 -6.80 -2.20 -12.07
CA PHE A 13 -7.47 -2.41 -10.77
C PHE A 13 -8.97 -2.69 -10.90
N LYS A 14 -9.64 -2.06 -11.87
CA LYS A 14 -11.04 -2.36 -12.21
C LYS A 14 -11.20 -3.76 -12.80
N GLN A 15 -10.21 -4.24 -13.56
CA GLN A 15 -10.18 -5.56 -14.18
C GLN A 15 -9.71 -6.63 -13.20
N LEU A 16 -8.77 -6.32 -12.29
CA LEU A 16 -8.51 -7.14 -11.10
C LEU A 16 -9.79 -7.31 -10.27
N TRP A 17 -10.52 -6.23 -9.99
CA TRP A 17 -11.80 -6.28 -9.28
C TRP A 17 -12.89 -7.07 -10.03
N ALA A 18 -13.00 -6.89 -11.34
CA ALA A 18 -13.96 -7.62 -12.18
C ALA A 18 -13.62 -9.11 -12.33
N ASN A 19 -12.32 -9.45 -12.41
CA ASN A 19 -11.84 -10.83 -12.44
C ASN A 19 -11.91 -11.51 -11.06
N PHE A 20 -11.98 -10.74 -9.97
CA PHE A 20 -12.11 -11.26 -8.61
C PHE A 20 -13.54 -11.67 -8.24
N THR A 21 -14.54 -11.05 -8.86
CA THR A 21 -15.97 -11.37 -8.62
C THR A 21 -16.48 -12.54 -9.46
N ASN A 22 -15.74 -12.98 -10.48
CA ASN A 22 -16.11 -14.07 -11.36
C ASN A 22 -14.91 -15.00 -11.58
N ILE A 23 -15.05 -16.30 -11.20
CA ILE A 23 -14.24 -17.49 -11.58
C ILE A 23 -13.06 -17.78 -10.61
N LEU A 24 -12.88 -18.94 -9.93
CA LEU A 24 -13.47 -20.30 -9.95
C LEU A 24 -12.94 -21.14 -8.73
N PRO A 25 -13.37 -22.41 -8.53
CA PRO A 25 -13.05 -23.21 -7.34
C PRO A 25 -11.60 -23.71 -7.39
N PHE A 26 -10.91 -23.70 -6.24
CA PHE A 26 -9.64 -24.41 -6.10
C PHE A 26 -9.54 -25.16 -4.78
N SER A 27 -9.02 -26.37 -4.90
CA SER A 27 -8.87 -27.39 -3.87
C SER A 27 -7.41 -27.46 -3.44
N SER A 28 -7.16 -27.10 -2.18
CA SER A 28 -6.43 -27.90 -1.19
C SER A 28 -6.83 -27.37 0.20
N ASP A 29 -6.77 -28.17 1.26
CA ASP A 29 -7.25 -27.77 2.60
C ASP A 29 -6.54 -26.52 3.20
N ASN A 30 -5.51 -25.96 2.54
CA ASN A 30 -4.82 -24.72 2.92
C ASN A 30 -5.36 -23.44 2.22
N ASP A 31 -6.35 -23.58 1.34
CA ASP A 31 -6.93 -22.49 0.53
C ASP A 31 -8.20 -21.87 1.10
N VAL A 32 -8.61 -22.23 2.33
CA VAL A 32 -9.76 -21.58 2.97
C VAL A 32 -9.39 -20.11 3.23
N PRO A 33 -10.06 -19.14 2.61
CA PRO A 33 -9.80 -17.73 2.87
C PRO A 33 -10.21 -17.41 4.31
N ASP A 34 -9.35 -16.65 4.99
CA ASP A 34 -9.67 -16.08 6.30
C ASP A 34 -10.94 -15.22 6.20
N GLU A 35 -11.94 -15.48 7.06
CA GLU A 35 -13.26 -14.82 6.94
C GLU A 35 -13.18 -13.30 7.07
N ALA A 36 -12.21 -12.79 7.83
CA ALA A 36 -12.07 -11.36 8.08
C ALA A 36 -11.32 -10.65 6.94
N THR A 37 -10.21 -11.23 6.50
CA THR A 37 -9.28 -10.60 5.54
C THR A 37 -9.45 -11.06 4.10
N GLY A 38 -10.08 -12.22 3.88
CA GLY A 38 -10.21 -12.87 2.57
C GLY A 38 -8.90 -13.48 2.03
N LEU A 39 -7.83 -13.49 2.83
CA LEU A 39 -6.52 -14.03 2.43
C LEU A 39 -6.37 -15.49 2.85
N THR A 40 -5.88 -16.34 1.95
CA THR A 40 -5.52 -17.73 2.27
C THR A 40 -4.20 -17.81 3.03
N LYS A 41 -3.92 -18.95 3.65
CA LYS A 41 -2.63 -19.18 4.32
C LYS A 41 -1.46 -19.04 3.35
N GLU A 42 -1.56 -19.58 2.14
CA GLU A 42 -0.50 -19.46 1.12
C GLU A 42 -0.24 -17.99 0.77
N GLN A 43 -1.29 -17.18 0.59
CA GLN A 43 -1.16 -15.76 0.27
C GLN A 43 -0.48 -14.99 1.41
N LYS A 44 -0.88 -15.23 2.67
CA LYS A 44 -0.22 -14.64 3.85
C LYS A 44 1.26 -15.02 3.91
N ASP A 45 1.61 -16.28 3.61
CA ASP A 45 3.00 -16.75 3.59
C ASP A 45 3.83 -16.07 2.48
N GLN A 46 3.26 -15.85 1.28
CA GLN A 46 3.92 -15.10 0.21
C GLN A 46 4.17 -13.63 0.60
N ILE A 47 3.20 -13.01 1.27
CA ILE A 47 3.30 -11.63 1.76
C ILE A 47 4.45 -11.53 2.77
N LYS A 48 4.47 -12.37 3.81
CA LYS A 48 5.52 -12.39 4.83
C LYS A 48 6.91 -12.58 4.22
N LYS A 49 7.08 -13.61 3.38
CA LYS A 49 8.36 -13.94 2.75
C LYS A 49 8.90 -12.80 1.89
N SER A 50 8.04 -12.15 1.11
CA SER A 50 8.47 -11.01 0.27
C SER A 50 8.75 -9.77 1.14
N TRP A 51 7.97 -9.53 2.18
CA TRP A 51 8.17 -8.41 3.10
C TRP A 51 9.45 -8.53 3.94
N ASP A 52 9.87 -9.74 4.32
CA ASP A 52 11.13 -9.96 5.03
C ASP A 52 12.31 -9.33 4.29
N VAL A 53 12.30 -9.40 2.95
CA VAL A 53 13.32 -8.75 2.11
C VAL A 53 13.24 -7.23 2.26
N VAL A 54 12.03 -6.65 2.21
CA VAL A 54 11.81 -5.20 2.39
C VAL A 54 12.26 -4.73 3.76
N CYS A 55 11.98 -5.49 4.83
CA CYS A 55 12.38 -5.13 6.19
C CYS A 55 13.93 -5.11 6.38
N THR A 56 14.73 -5.61 5.42
CA THR A 56 16.20 -5.41 5.38
C THR A 56 16.65 -4.09 4.73
N ILE A 57 15.79 -3.45 3.95
CA ILE A 57 16.07 -2.21 3.20
C ILE A 57 15.07 -1.09 3.51
N LYS A 58 14.49 -1.08 4.72
CA LYS A 58 13.34 -0.24 5.12
C LYS A 58 13.42 1.21 4.64
N THR A 59 14.49 1.91 5.00
CA THR A 59 14.65 3.33 4.66
C THR A 59 14.76 3.54 3.15
N LYS A 60 15.51 2.68 2.45
CA LYS A 60 15.66 2.77 0.99
C LYS A 60 14.31 2.56 0.31
N PHE A 61 13.59 1.48 0.68
CA PHE A 61 12.28 1.17 0.12
C PHE A 61 11.29 2.32 0.33
N GLY A 62 11.18 2.83 1.56
CA GLY A 62 10.27 3.92 1.88
C GLY A 62 10.60 5.23 1.14
N VAL A 63 11.89 5.54 0.97
CA VAL A 63 12.32 6.72 0.19
C VAL A 63 11.93 6.56 -1.28
N GLU A 64 12.19 5.39 -1.89
CA GLU A 64 11.83 5.15 -3.30
C GLU A 64 10.31 5.15 -3.51
N LEU A 65 9.55 4.59 -2.56
CA LEU A 65 8.09 4.60 -2.58
C LEU A 65 7.53 6.01 -2.67
N PHE A 66 7.88 6.88 -1.71
CA PHE A 66 7.34 8.23 -1.69
C PHE A 66 7.93 9.15 -2.76
N ALA A 67 9.17 8.92 -3.18
CA ALA A 67 9.75 9.63 -4.32
C ALA A 67 8.92 9.38 -5.60
N LYS A 68 8.66 8.11 -5.94
CA LYS A 68 7.83 7.75 -7.10
C LYS A 68 6.38 8.16 -6.92
N PHE A 69 5.85 8.10 -5.71
CA PHE A 69 4.50 8.53 -5.43
C PHE A 69 4.32 10.03 -5.69
N PHE A 70 5.25 10.87 -5.22
CA PHE A 70 5.18 12.32 -5.47
C PHE A 70 5.50 12.69 -6.91
N GLU A 71 6.36 11.91 -7.60
CA GLU A 71 6.58 12.09 -9.04
C GLU A 71 5.30 11.85 -9.85
N ARG A 72 4.51 10.81 -9.52
CA ARG A 72 3.26 10.46 -10.21
C ARG A 72 2.06 11.27 -9.74
N HIS A 73 2.02 11.64 -8.46
CA HIS A 73 0.93 12.36 -7.81
C HIS A 73 1.47 13.59 -7.05
N PRO A 74 1.95 14.65 -7.75
CA PRO A 74 2.58 15.81 -7.09
C PRO A 74 1.68 16.52 -6.08
N ALA A 75 0.35 16.46 -6.27
CA ALA A 75 -0.62 16.99 -5.33
C ALA A 75 -0.54 16.31 -3.94
N ALA A 76 -0.19 15.02 -3.89
CA ALA A 76 -0.05 14.30 -2.63
C ALA A 76 1.07 14.89 -1.75
N GLN A 77 2.15 15.39 -2.36
CA GLN A 77 3.27 15.99 -1.64
C GLN A 77 2.84 17.22 -0.81
N GLN A 78 1.77 17.91 -1.20
CA GLN A 78 1.26 19.09 -0.48
C GLN A 78 0.73 18.76 0.92
N HIS A 79 0.37 17.51 1.18
CA HIS A 79 -0.04 17.04 2.51
C HIS A 79 1.15 16.79 3.45
N PHE A 80 2.38 16.85 2.93
CA PHE A 80 3.60 16.67 3.70
C PHE A 80 4.25 18.03 3.95
N ALA A 81 3.83 18.74 5.00
CA ALA A 81 4.30 20.09 5.33
C ALA A 81 5.85 20.23 5.37
N GLN A 82 6.55 19.15 5.73
CA GLN A 82 8.00 19.08 5.83
C GLN A 82 8.72 18.82 4.50
N LEU A 83 7.99 18.40 3.47
CA LEU A 83 8.50 17.94 2.16
C LEU A 83 7.92 18.73 0.99
N LYS A 84 6.78 19.43 1.13
CA LYS A 84 6.02 20.07 0.05
C LYS A 84 6.79 21.04 -0.85
N ASP A 85 7.83 21.70 -0.31
CA ASP A 85 8.64 22.68 -1.04
C ASP A 85 9.92 22.06 -1.66
N MET A 86 10.17 20.76 -1.46
CA MET A 86 11.31 20.05 -2.02
C MET A 86 10.95 19.48 -3.40
N THR A 87 11.07 20.29 -4.44
CA THR A 87 10.68 19.93 -5.82
C THR A 87 11.74 19.11 -6.57
N ASP A 88 13.00 19.21 -6.18
CA ASP A 88 14.07 18.36 -6.70
C ASP A 88 14.00 16.98 -6.03
N LEU A 89 13.74 15.94 -6.83
CA LEU A 89 13.55 14.57 -6.35
C LEU A 89 14.82 13.99 -5.71
N GLU A 90 16.01 14.31 -6.24
CA GLU A 90 17.28 13.82 -5.71
C GLU A 90 17.62 14.47 -4.37
N VAL A 91 17.30 15.76 -4.21
CA VAL A 91 17.39 16.47 -2.93
C VAL A 91 16.38 15.90 -1.93
N LEU A 92 15.14 15.67 -2.37
CA LEU A 92 14.07 15.09 -1.55
C LEU A 92 14.49 13.71 -1.01
N LYS A 93 15.00 12.82 -1.87
CA LYS A 93 15.44 11.46 -1.49
C LYS A 93 16.56 11.46 -0.45
N LYS A 94 17.44 12.48 -0.46
CA LYS A 94 18.55 12.62 0.49
C LYS A 94 18.14 13.29 1.80
N SER A 95 16.99 13.97 1.84
CA SER A 95 16.47 14.66 3.01
C SER A 95 16.26 13.72 4.21
N SER A 96 16.75 14.12 5.38
CA SER A 96 16.51 13.39 6.63
C SER A 96 15.02 13.25 6.96
N LYS A 97 14.21 14.25 6.57
CA LYS A 97 12.75 14.25 6.75
C LYS A 97 12.10 13.16 5.92
N MET A 98 12.48 13.03 4.64
CA MET A 98 11.98 11.98 3.75
C MET A 98 12.41 10.59 4.25
N ARG A 99 13.70 10.43 4.59
CA ARG A 99 14.21 9.16 5.15
C ARG A 99 13.47 8.71 6.41
N ALA A 100 13.19 9.64 7.33
CA ALA A 100 12.43 9.36 8.54
C ALA A 100 10.97 9.02 8.25
N HIS A 101 10.33 9.70 7.28
CA HIS A 101 8.97 9.36 6.86
C HIS A 101 8.92 7.97 6.21
N GLY A 102 9.78 7.70 5.23
CA GLY A 102 9.88 6.38 4.59
C GLY A 102 10.11 5.26 5.58
N TYR A 103 11.02 5.45 6.55
CA TYR A 103 11.24 4.46 7.62
C TYR A 103 9.98 4.19 8.45
N ARG A 104 9.25 5.25 8.85
CA ARG A 104 8.03 5.10 9.65
C ARG A 104 6.95 4.31 8.91
N VAL A 105 6.71 4.61 7.64
CA VAL A 105 5.69 3.92 6.85
C VAL A 105 6.07 2.44 6.67
N VAL A 106 7.32 2.14 6.29
CA VAL A 106 7.74 0.74 6.13
C VAL A 106 7.72 -0.01 7.46
N SER A 107 7.99 0.67 8.59
CA SER A 107 7.86 0.06 9.91
C SER A 107 6.40 -0.26 10.25
N ALA A 108 5.47 0.64 9.93
CA ALA A 108 4.04 0.37 10.10
C ALA A 108 3.59 -0.85 9.28
N PHE A 109 4.05 -0.96 8.03
CA PHE A 109 3.80 -2.17 7.23
C PHE A 109 4.47 -3.43 7.81
N CYS A 110 5.68 -3.36 8.40
CA CYS A 110 6.25 -4.54 9.10
C CYS A 110 5.32 -4.96 10.26
N SER A 111 4.78 -4.04 11.07
CA SER A 111 3.80 -4.37 12.12
C SER A 111 2.49 -4.94 11.57
N LEU A 112 2.00 -4.45 10.43
CA LEU A 112 0.83 -5.02 9.75
C LEU A 112 1.10 -6.46 9.29
N VAL A 113 2.25 -6.71 8.64
CA VAL A 113 2.62 -8.03 8.14
C VAL A 113 2.86 -9.03 9.27
N GLU A 114 3.45 -8.59 10.38
CA GLU A 114 3.63 -9.40 11.61
C GLU A 114 2.30 -9.90 12.19
N ASN A 115 1.20 -9.16 11.97
CA ASN A 115 -0.12 -9.47 12.53
C ASN A 115 -1.11 -10.06 11.49
N LEU A 116 -0.66 -10.49 10.30
CA LEU A 116 -1.56 -11.08 9.28
C LEU A 116 -2.31 -12.34 9.74
N ASP A 117 -1.80 -13.05 10.74
CA ASP A 117 -2.45 -14.23 11.33
C ASP A 117 -3.32 -13.87 12.54
N THR A 118 -3.45 -12.59 12.87
CA THR A 118 -4.20 -12.08 14.03
C THR A 118 -5.15 -10.98 13.55
N PRO A 119 -6.28 -11.35 12.92
CA PRO A 119 -7.11 -10.42 12.16
C PRO A 119 -7.65 -9.24 12.96
N ASP A 120 -7.96 -9.45 14.25
CA ASP A 120 -8.41 -8.41 15.17
C ASP A 120 -7.34 -7.32 15.37
N ILE A 121 -6.10 -7.70 15.66
CA ILE A 121 -4.99 -6.74 15.78
C ILE A 121 -4.68 -6.09 14.43
N PHE A 122 -4.69 -6.86 13.34
CA PHE A 122 -4.43 -6.36 12.00
C PHE A 122 -5.43 -5.27 11.58
N ILE A 123 -6.73 -5.54 11.77
CA ILE A 123 -7.79 -4.58 11.47
C ILE A 123 -7.67 -3.35 12.35
N GLU A 124 -7.43 -3.49 13.65
CA GLU A 124 -7.28 -2.36 14.57
C GLU A 124 -6.08 -1.45 14.19
N LEU A 125 -4.95 -2.02 13.76
CA LEU A 125 -3.81 -1.24 13.26
C LEU A 125 -4.15 -0.44 11.99
N LEU A 126 -4.95 -1.02 11.08
CA LEU A 126 -5.42 -0.34 9.87
C LEU A 126 -6.44 0.76 10.20
N THR A 127 -7.38 0.50 11.10
CA THR A 127 -8.36 1.48 11.59
C THR A 127 -7.66 2.69 12.20
N ASN A 128 -6.68 2.45 13.08
CA ASN A 128 -5.86 3.52 13.66
C ASN A 128 -5.09 4.32 12.61
N THR A 129 -4.65 3.65 11.54
CA THR A 129 -4.03 4.33 10.38
C THR A 129 -5.04 5.26 9.72
N GLY A 130 -6.28 4.81 9.48
CA GLY A 130 -7.35 5.63 8.91
C GLY A 130 -7.68 6.86 9.77
N TYR A 131 -7.91 6.67 11.07
CA TYR A 131 -8.15 7.79 12.00
C TYR A 131 -7.01 8.82 11.97
N SER A 132 -5.76 8.35 12.00
CA SER A 132 -4.60 9.23 11.94
C SER A 132 -4.55 10.04 10.64
N HIS A 133 -4.93 9.46 9.50
CA HIS A 133 -4.88 10.13 8.20
C HIS A 133 -6.09 11.04 7.95
N SER A 134 -7.27 10.71 8.51
CA SER A 134 -8.43 11.61 8.52
C SER A 134 -8.10 12.92 9.25
N LEU A 135 -7.42 12.86 10.41
CA LEU A 135 -6.96 14.05 11.14
C LEU A 135 -6.01 14.94 10.34
N ARG A 136 -5.33 14.40 9.32
CA ARG A 136 -4.43 15.14 8.43
C ARG A 136 -5.11 15.56 7.12
N THR A 137 -6.43 15.35 7.03
CA THR A 137 -7.27 15.68 5.88
C THR A 137 -6.65 15.17 4.57
N VAL A 138 -6.17 13.92 4.58
CA VAL A 138 -5.61 13.28 3.40
C VAL A 138 -6.75 12.80 2.51
N PRO A 139 -6.81 13.22 1.22
CA PRO A 139 -7.81 12.73 0.29
C PRO A 139 -7.75 11.21 0.12
N HIS A 140 -8.93 10.57 0.11
CA HIS A 140 -9.06 9.11 0.08
C HIS A 140 -8.37 8.47 -1.12
N HIS A 141 -8.50 9.06 -2.31
CA HIS A 141 -7.92 8.54 -3.55
C HIS A 141 -6.39 8.36 -3.49
N PHE A 142 -5.68 9.09 -2.61
CA PHE A 142 -4.23 8.90 -2.46
C PHE A 142 -3.84 7.54 -1.87
N PHE A 143 -4.73 6.87 -1.11
CA PHE A 143 -4.48 5.50 -0.66
C PHE A 143 -4.55 4.50 -1.82
N GLU A 144 -5.52 4.69 -2.71
CA GLU A 144 -5.70 3.86 -3.91
C GLU A 144 -4.55 4.10 -4.91
N ASP A 145 -4.19 5.36 -5.13
CA ASP A 145 -3.07 5.78 -5.99
C ASP A 145 -1.72 5.21 -5.53
N LEU A 146 -1.51 5.09 -4.21
CA LEU A 146 -0.28 4.56 -3.64
C LEU A 146 -0.11 3.04 -3.94
N GLY A 147 -1.19 2.29 -4.14
CA GLY A 147 -1.17 0.84 -4.39
C GLY A 147 -0.34 0.43 -5.63
N PRO A 148 -0.62 0.96 -6.83
CA PRO A 148 0.20 0.70 -8.01
C PRO A 148 1.67 1.10 -7.81
N VAL A 149 1.93 2.22 -7.15
CA VAL A 149 3.31 2.66 -6.87
C VAL A 149 4.01 1.68 -5.93
N PHE A 150 3.32 1.19 -4.91
CA PHE A 150 3.82 0.19 -3.98
C PHE A 150 4.20 -1.11 -4.69
N LEU A 151 3.33 -1.65 -5.55
CA LEU A 151 3.61 -2.87 -6.30
C LEU A 151 4.75 -2.70 -7.32
N ASP A 152 4.86 -1.53 -7.94
CA ASP A 152 5.98 -1.21 -8.84
C ASP A 152 7.30 -1.19 -8.07
N VAL A 153 7.34 -0.55 -6.89
CA VAL A 153 8.55 -0.49 -6.05
C VAL A 153 8.91 -1.87 -5.49
N MET A 154 7.93 -2.69 -5.10
CA MET A 154 8.16 -4.10 -4.76
C MET A 154 8.84 -4.84 -5.92
N THR A 155 8.30 -4.69 -7.13
CA THR A 155 8.86 -5.33 -8.34
C THR A 155 10.30 -4.89 -8.60
N GLU A 156 10.58 -3.59 -8.54
CA GLU A 156 11.91 -3.05 -8.80
C GLU A 156 12.95 -3.41 -7.72
N GLN A 157 12.56 -3.40 -6.43
CA GLN A 157 13.50 -3.63 -5.32
C GLN A 157 13.76 -5.10 -5.04
N LEU A 158 12.78 -5.99 -5.29
CA LEU A 158 12.90 -7.42 -5.00
C LEU A 158 13.27 -8.23 -6.25
N GLY A 159 13.03 -7.70 -7.45
CA GLY A 159 13.27 -8.41 -8.71
C GLY A 159 12.58 -9.78 -8.72
N ASP A 160 13.34 -10.82 -9.07
CA ASP A 160 12.86 -12.21 -9.14
C ASP A 160 12.32 -12.76 -7.81
N LYS A 161 12.64 -12.13 -6.67
CA LYS A 161 12.10 -12.52 -5.36
C LYS A 161 10.63 -12.11 -5.19
N PHE A 162 10.13 -11.16 -5.98
CA PHE A 162 8.72 -10.78 -6.00
C PHE A 162 7.98 -11.58 -7.06
N THR A 163 7.61 -12.80 -6.68
CA THR A 163 6.96 -13.76 -7.58
C THR A 163 5.57 -13.27 -8.01
N PRO A 164 5.01 -13.80 -9.12
CA PRO A 164 3.64 -13.49 -9.52
C PRO A 164 2.61 -13.78 -8.42
N LYS A 165 2.78 -14.90 -7.69
CA LYS A 165 1.94 -15.24 -6.53
C LYS A 165 2.03 -14.21 -5.41
N ALA A 166 3.24 -13.72 -5.11
CA ALA A 166 3.41 -12.66 -4.12
C ALA A 166 2.75 -11.35 -4.59
N LYS A 167 2.91 -10.98 -5.87
CA LYS A 167 2.27 -9.78 -6.43
C LYS A 167 0.75 -9.83 -6.34
N GLU A 168 0.16 -10.98 -6.66
CA GLU A 168 -1.27 -11.22 -6.52
C GLU A 168 -1.73 -11.10 -5.06
N ALA A 169 -1.05 -11.81 -4.14
CA ALA A 169 -1.37 -11.77 -2.72
C ALA A 169 -1.29 -10.34 -2.15
N TRP A 170 -0.27 -9.56 -2.54
CA TRP A 170 -0.14 -8.16 -2.15
C TRP A 170 -1.24 -7.28 -2.73
N GLY A 171 -1.70 -7.54 -3.96
CA GLY A 171 -2.83 -6.83 -4.55
C GLY A 171 -4.09 -7.01 -3.70
N LEU A 172 -4.42 -8.26 -3.34
CA LEU A 172 -5.56 -8.56 -2.48
C LEU A 172 -5.44 -7.95 -1.09
N ALA A 173 -4.27 -8.10 -0.46
CA ALA A 173 -4.02 -7.55 0.86
C ALA A 173 -4.12 -6.02 0.85
N TYR A 174 -3.53 -5.35 -0.14
CA TYR A 174 -3.58 -3.89 -0.25
C TYR A 174 -5.01 -3.39 -0.49
N THR A 175 -5.80 -4.07 -1.31
CA THR A 175 -7.23 -3.76 -1.48
C THR A 175 -7.99 -3.86 -0.16
N PHE A 176 -7.75 -4.93 0.61
CA PHE A 176 -8.35 -5.06 1.94
C PHE A 176 -7.90 -3.95 2.91
N MET A 177 -6.60 -3.63 2.93
CA MET A 177 -6.05 -2.54 3.73
C MET A 177 -6.71 -1.19 3.41
N CYS A 178 -6.84 -0.85 2.12
CA CYS A 178 -7.54 0.36 1.69
C CYS A 178 -9.00 0.36 2.16
N LYS A 179 -9.72 -0.75 2.00
CA LYS A 179 -11.13 -0.85 2.44
C LYS A 179 -11.27 -0.50 3.92
N VAL A 180 -10.42 -1.06 4.79
CA VAL A 180 -10.48 -0.81 6.24
C VAL A 180 -10.08 0.64 6.56
N ILE A 181 -8.97 1.11 5.98
CA ILE A 181 -8.47 2.47 6.22
C ILE A 181 -9.48 3.54 5.80
N LEU A 182 -10.03 3.42 4.58
CA LEU A 182 -10.99 4.38 4.05
C LEU A 182 -12.31 4.35 4.82
N GLY A 183 -12.79 3.17 5.22
CA GLY A 183 -13.96 3.05 6.09
C GLY A 183 -13.78 3.77 7.43
N ALA A 184 -12.59 3.65 8.05
CA ALA A 184 -12.27 4.37 9.27
C ALA A 184 -12.17 5.90 9.05
N MET A 185 -11.71 6.34 7.88
CA MET A 185 -11.70 7.77 7.53
C MET A 185 -13.12 8.33 7.37
N ASP A 186 -14.01 7.60 6.68
CA ASP A 186 -15.42 7.94 6.52
C ASP A 186 -16.14 8.08 7.86
N GLU A 187 -15.86 7.18 8.82
CA GLU A 187 -16.42 7.25 10.17
C GLU A 187 -16.04 8.54 10.90
N CYS A 188 -14.77 8.98 10.82
CA CYS A 188 -14.32 10.24 11.42
C CYS A 188 -14.98 11.46 10.76
N GLU A 189 -15.08 11.46 9.43
CA GLU A 189 -15.66 12.57 8.67
C GLU A 189 -17.17 12.70 8.93
N GLY A 190 -17.89 11.58 9.03
CA GLY A 190 -19.30 11.54 9.39
C GLY A 190 -19.59 11.96 10.84
N GLN A 191 -18.62 11.82 11.75
CA GLN A 191 -18.74 12.25 13.14
C GLN A 191 -18.43 13.74 13.33
N GLY A 192 -17.60 14.35 12.48
CA GLY A 192 -17.32 15.79 12.49
C GLY A 192 -18.40 16.67 11.85
N ALA A 193 -19.40 16.06 11.18
CA ALA A 193 -20.52 16.75 10.52
C ALA A 193 -21.79 16.90 11.39
N LYS A 194 -21.69 16.65 12.71
CA LYS A 194 -22.79 16.81 13.68
C LYS A 194 -22.58 17.99 14.62
#